data_AF-A0A9E7FFW1-F1
#
_entry.id   AF-A0A9E7FFW1-F1
#
_cell.length_a   1.000
_cell.length_b   1.000
_cell.length_c   1.000
_cell.angle_alpha   90.00
_cell.angle_beta   90.00
_cell.angle_gamma   90.00
#
_symmetry.space_group_name_H-M   'P 1'
#
loop_
_entity.id
_entity.type
_entity.pdbx_description
1 polymer ?
#
loop_
_entity_poly.entity_id
_entity_poly.type
_entity_poly.pdbx_seq_one_letter_code
_entity_poly.pdbx_strand_id
1 'polypeptide(L)'
;MIGVPPGVPYQAYQNLYHQQQQQQLQMFWADQYREIEQTTDFRNHSLPLARIKKIMKADEDRRTLQKNDIAAAISRTDVFDFLIDIVPREEGKEDVAHALGGPPVDPLAYYYVPK
;
A
#
# COMPACT_ATOMS: atom_id res chain seq x y z
N MET A 1 40.20 -19.48 8.91
CA MET A 1 40.96 -19.74 7.67
C MET A 1 40.41 -21.04 7.07
N ILE A 2 39.36 -20.99 6.24
CA ILE A 2 38.79 -22.20 5.64
C ILE A 2 39.69 -22.63 4.47
N GLY A 3 40.38 -23.76 4.64
CA GLY A 3 41.30 -24.31 3.66
C GLY A 3 40.56 -24.81 2.42
N VAL A 4 41.05 -24.40 1.25
CA VAL A 4 40.60 -24.87 -0.06
C VAL A 4 41.12 -26.30 -0.24
N PRO A 5 40.25 -27.34 -0.37
CA PRO A 5 40.71 -28.67 -0.73
C PRO A 5 41.47 -28.66 -2.07
N PRO A 6 42.63 -29.33 -2.17
CA PRO A 6 43.41 -29.33 -3.40
C PRO A 6 42.67 -30.08 -4.53
N GLY A 7 42.63 -29.49 -5.73
CA GLY A 7 42.10 -30.13 -6.94
C GLY A 7 40.70 -29.71 -7.38
N VAL A 8 40.01 -28.85 -6.63
CA VAL A 8 38.70 -28.32 -7.03
C VAL A 8 38.85 -26.93 -7.66
N PRO A 9 38.32 -26.67 -8.87
CA PRO A 9 38.39 -25.34 -9.48
C PRO A 9 37.63 -24.28 -8.66
N TYR A 10 38.11 -23.03 -8.62
CA TYR A 10 37.45 -21.93 -7.89
C TYR A 10 35.97 -21.75 -8.26
N GLN A 11 35.64 -21.96 -9.54
CA GLN A 11 34.27 -21.93 -10.06
C GLN A 11 33.37 -22.99 -9.39
N ALA A 12 33.91 -24.18 -9.12
CA ALA A 12 33.18 -25.25 -8.44
C ALA A 12 32.87 -24.88 -6.97
N TYR A 13 33.74 -24.13 -6.29
CA TYR A 13 33.42 -23.57 -4.98
C TYR A 13 32.27 -22.58 -5.04
N GLN A 14 32.32 -21.64 -6.00
CA GLN A 14 31.26 -20.65 -6.14
C GLN A 14 29.90 -21.32 -6.38
N ASN A 15 29.87 -22.38 -7.18
CA ASN A 15 28.67 -23.19 -7.43
C ASN A 15 28.22 -23.93 -6.17
N LEU A 16 29.13 -24.55 -5.42
CA LEU A 16 28.81 -25.27 -4.18
C LEU A 16 28.27 -24.31 -3.10
N TYR A 17 28.87 -23.13 -2.96
CA TYR A 17 28.37 -22.08 -2.07
C TYR A 17 26.98 -21.61 -2.48
N HIS A 18 26.75 -21.39 -3.77
CA HIS A 18 25.40 -21.04 -4.26
C HIS A 18 24.39 -22.16 -3.97
N GLN A 19 24.76 -23.41 -4.24
CA GLN A 19 23.89 -24.56 -3.99
C GLN A 19 23.56 -24.69 -2.50
N GLN A 20 24.55 -24.52 -1.62
CA GLN A 20 24.35 -24.54 -0.18
C GLN A 20 23.40 -23.43 0.27
N GLN A 21 23.54 -22.20 -0.26
CA GLN A 21 22.62 -21.12 0.04
C GLN A 21 21.19 -21.42 -0.43
N GLN A 22 21.02 -22.02 -1.61
CA GLN A 22 19.70 -22.43 -2.09
C GLN A 22 19.07 -23.51 -1.20
N GLN A 23 19.85 -24.50 -0.75
CA GLN A 23 19.36 -25.52 0.17
C GLN A 23 18.96 -24.93 1.53
N GLN A 24 19.77 -24.03 2.08
CA GLN A 24 19.44 -23.34 3.34
C GLN A 24 18.13 -22.54 3.21
N LEU A 25 17.92 -21.87 2.08
CA LEU A 25 16.71 -21.12 1.81
C LEU A 25 15.48 -22.04 1.73
N GLN A 26 15.60 -23.19 1.06
CA GLN A 26 14.53 -24.17 0.96
C GLN A 26 14.15 -24.74 2.34
N MET A 27 15.15 -25.13 3.14
CA MET A 27 14.93 -25.61 4.52
C MET A 27 14.26 -24.54 5.39
N PHE A 28 14.75 -23.30 5.32
CA PHE A 28 14.15 -22.17 6.03
C PHE A 28 12.68 -21.99 5.65
N TRP A 29 12.36 -21.93 4.36
CA TRP A 29 10.97 -21.76 3.93
C TRP A 29 10.10 -22.94 4.35
N ALA A 30 10.59 -24.17 4.21
CA ALA A 30 9.84 -25.36 4.64
C ALA A 30 9.51 -25.32 6.14
N ASP A 31 10.47 -24.93 6.99
CA ASP A 31 10.25 -24.79 8.42
C ASP A 31 9.29 -23.64 8.75
N GLN A 32 9.44 -22.49 8.07
CA GLN A 32 8.54 -21.34 8.25
C GLN A 32 7.10 -21.64 7.83
N TYR A 33 6.88 -22.34 6.70
CA TYR A 33 5.54 -22.75 6.27
C TYR A 33 4.88 -23.67 7.30
N ARG A 34 5.63 -24.65 7.82
CA ARG A 34 5.16 -25.55 8.88
C ARG A 34 4.81 -24.78 10.16
N GLU A 35 5.64 -23.80 10.54
CA GLU A 35 5.39 -22.95 11.70
C GLU A 35 4.10 -22.13 11.52
N ILE A 36 3.87 -21.56 10.33
CA ILE A 36 2.65 -20.79 10.02
C ILE A 36 1.39 -21.65 10.11
N GLU A 37 1.41 -22.86 9.56
CA GLU A 37 0.26 -23.79 9.63
C GLU A 37 -0.07 -24.21 11.07
N GLN A 38 0.94 -24.25 11.95
CA GLN A 38 0.78 -24.66 13.35
C GLN A 38 0.52 -23.49 14.30
N THR A 39 0.80 -22.25 13.90
CA THR A 39 0.71 -21.10 14.78
C THR A 39 -0.73 -20.64 14.93
N THR A 40 -1.25 -20.75 16.16
CA THR A 40 -2.57 -20.22 16.54
C THR A 40 -2.48 -18.94 17.38
N ASP A 41 -1.30 -18.59 17.92
CA ASP A 41 -1.06 -17.36 18.70
C ASP A 41 -0.10 -16.41 17.94
N PHE A 42 -0.62 -15.26 17.55
CA PHE A 42 0.08 -14.26 16.74
C PHE A 42 1.11 -13.43 17.51
N ARG A 43 1.36 -13.69 18.79
CA ARG A 43 2.32 -12.88 19.58
C ARG A 43 3.77 -13.35 19.44
N ASN A 44 3.99 -14.58 18.96
CA ASN A 44 5.32 -15.18 18.83
C ASN A 44 5.86 -15.00 17.40
N HIS A 45 6.51 -13.86 17.12
CA HIS A 45 6.94 -13.51 15.76
C HIS A 45 8.37 -13.98 15.46
N SER A 46 8.54 -15.03 14.64
CA SER A 46 9.82 -15.42 14.02
C SER A 46 10.17 -14.57 12.79
N LEU A 47 9.18 -13.88 12.22
CA LEU A 47 9.38 -13.01 11.07
C LEU A 47 9.76 -11.59 11.53
N PRO A 48 10.84 -10.99 11.00
CA PRO A 48 11.20 -9.63 11.35
C PRO A 48 10.12 -8.68 10.86
N LEU A 49 9.27 -8.23 11.79
CA LEU A 49 8.21 -7.23 11.57
C LEU A 49 8.70 -6.02 10.76
N ALA A 50 9.98 -5.69 10.88
CA ALA A 50 10.66 -4.67 10.07
C ALA A 50 10.62 -4.96 8.55
N ARG A 51 10.78 -6.21 8.12
CA ARG A 51 10.74 -6.62 6.71
C ARG A 51 9.32 -6.59 6.16
N ILE A 52 8.36 -7.07 6.94
CA ILE A 52 6.93 -7.02 6.62
C ILE A 52 6.50 -5.55 6.49
N LYS A 53 6.79 -4.70 7.48
CA LYS A 53 6.52 -3.26 7.44
C LYS A 53 7.15 -2.58 6.21
N LYS A 54 8.36 -2.96 5.80
CA LYS A 54 9.03 -2.39 4.63
C LYS A 54 8.34 -2.74 3.31
N ILE A 55 7.80 -3.95 3.17
CA ILE A 55 6.99 -4.36 2.02
C ILE A 55 5.63 -3.66 2.06
N MET A 56 4.98 -3.66 3.22
CA MET A 56 3.67 -3.02 3.42
C MET A 56 3.67 -1.53 3.08
N LYS A 57 4.78 -0.82 3.38
CA LYS A 57 4.96 0.60 3.09
C LYS A 57 5.30 0.90 1.62
N ALA A 58 5.81 -0.08 0.89
CA ALA A 58 6.09 0.05 -0.56
C ALA A 58 4.82 -0.07 -1.41
N ASP A 59 3.73 -0.55 -0.81
CA ASP A 59 2.46 -0.91 -1.44
C ASP A 59 1.31 -0.14 -0.76
N GLU A 60 1.52 1.15 -0.51
CA GLU A 60 0.56 2.05 0.14
C GLU A 60 -0.54 2.53 -0.82
N ASP A 61 -1.19 1.61 -1.54
CA ASP A 61 -2.58 1.84 -1.93
C ASP A 61 -3.47 1.43 -0.76
N ARG A 62 -3.66 2.42 0.14
CA ARG A 62 -4.57 2.50 1.30
C ARG A 62 -5.02 1.16 1.90
N ARG A 63 -4.30 0.71 2.93
CA ARG A 63 -4.68 -0.43 3.79
C ARG A 63 -5.89 -0.19 4.71
N THR A 64 -6.37 1.05 4.85
CA THR A 64 -7.40 1.43 5.81
C THR A 64 -8.61 2.03 5.10
N LEU A 65 -9.78 1.44 5.32
CA LEU A 65 -11.05 1.96 4.84
C LEU A 65 -11.35 3.31 5.51
N GLN A 66 -11.67 4.31 4.70
CA GLN A 66 -12.04 5.65 5.14
C GLN A 66 -13.55 5.86 5.01
N LYS A 67 -14.08 6.86 5.72
CA LYS A 67 -15.49 7.26 5.59
C LYS A 67 -15.89 7.59 4.15
N ASN A 68 -14.97 8.17 3.38
CA ASN A 68 -15.19 8.49 1.97
C ASN A 68 -15.39 7.25 1.09
N ASP A 69 -14.75 6.12 1.42
CA ASP A 69 -14.92 4.88 0.67
C ASP A 69 -16.35 4.33 0.83
N ILE A 70 -16.90 4.45 2.05
CA ILE A 70 -18.28 4.07 2.38
C ILE A 70 -19.27 4.99 1.67
N ALA A 71 -19.07 6.31 1.73
CA ALA A 71 -19.92 7.27 1.04
C ALA A 71 -19.91 7.06 -0.49
N ALA A 72 -18.76 6.73 -1.07
CA ALA A 72 -18.63 6.41 -2.49
C ALA A 72 -19.36 5.11 -2.85
N ALA A 73 -19.29 4.07 -2.03
CA ALA A 73 -20.00 2.80 -2.26
C ALA A 73 -21.52 2.97 -2.19
N ILE A 74 -22.03 3.71 -1.20
CA ILE A 74 -23.45 4.03 -1.05
C ILE A 74 -23.97 4.77 -2.28
N SER A 75 -23.21 5.76 -2.77
CA SER A 75 -23.61 6.55 -3.95
C SER A 75 -23.62 5.77 -5.27
N ARG A 76 -22.92 4.63 -5.34
CA ARG A 76 -22.79 3.82 -6.56
C ARG A 76 -23.81 2.68 -6.63
N THR A 77 -24.49 2.36 -5.52
CA THR A 77 -25.29 1.14 -5.39
C THR A 77 -26.65 1.47 -4.78
N ASP A 78 -27.69 1.29 -5.59
CA ASP A 78 -29.10 1.53 -5.27
C ASP A 78 -29.61 0.77 -4.03
N VAL A 79 -29.11 -0.45 -3.80
CA VAL A 79 -29.43 -1.24 -2.61
C VAL A 79 -29.06 -0.53 -1.31
N PHE A 80 -28.13 0.42 -1.33
CA PHE A 80 -27.64 1.13 -0.14
C PHE A 80 -28.28 2.51 0.07
N ASP A 81 -29.27 2.91 -0.73
CA ASP A 81 -29.90 4.23 -0.63
C ASP A 81 -30.57 4.50 0.74
N PHE A 82 -31.00 3.46 1.45
CA PHE A 82 -31.53 3.60 2.81
C PHE A 82 -30.52 4.16 3.83
N LEU A 83 -29.24 4.22 3.49
CA LEU A 83 -28.16 4.77 4.32
C LEU A 83 -27.87 6.24 4.07
N ILE A 84 -28.55 6.89 3.11
CA ILE A 84 -28.30 8.29 2.73
C ILE A 84 -28.46 9.25 3.92
N ASP A 85 -29.46 9.02 4.76
CA ASP A 85 -29.74 9.90 5.92
C ASP A 85 -28.82 9.63 7.12
N ILE A 86 -28.13 8.49 7.12
CA ILE A 86 -27.28 8.04 8.24
C ILE A 86 -25.82 8.42 7.99
N VAL A 87 -25.36 8.36 6.74
CA VAL A 87 -23.97 8.62 6.38
C VAL A 87 -23.83 10.09 5.95
N PRO A 88 -23.13 10.93 6.73
CA PRO A 88 -22.94 12.33 6.38
C PRO A 88 -22.17 12.39 5.06
N ARG A 89 -22.80 12.98 4.04
CA ARG A 89 -22.11 13.32 2.81
C ARG A 89 -21.34 14.62 3.10
N GLU A 90 -20.05 14.63 2.80
CA GLU A 90 -19.31 15.89 2.73
C GLU A 90 -19.97 16.69 1.60
N GLU A 91 -20.86 17.62 1.94
CA GLU A 91 -21.39 18.60 0.99
C GLU A 91 -20.18 19.35 0.46
N GLY A 92 -19.86 19.10 -0.82
CA GLY A 92 -18.88 19.90 -1.51
C GLY A 92 -19.31 21.36 -1.35
N LYS A 93 -18.40 22.21 -0.86
CA LYS A 93 -18.51 23.65 -1.09
C LYS A 93 -18.40 23.84 -2.60
N GLU A 94 -19.51 23.64 -3.28
CA GLU A 94 -19.70 24.07 -4.64
C GLU A 94 -19.68 25.59 -4.59
N ASP A 95 -18.65 26.15 -5.23
CA ASP A 95 -18.44 27.57 -5.32
C ASP A 95 -19.72 28.22 -5.85
N VAL A 96 -20.44 28.88 -4.96
CA VAL A 96 -21.74 29.56 -5.18
C VAL A 96 -21.66 30.63 -6.30
N ALA A 97 -20.47 30.87 -6.84
CA ALA A 97 -20.21 31.78 -7.95
C ALA A 97 -20.75 31.31 -9.32
N HIS A 98 -21.06 30.03 -9.53
CA HIS A 98 -21.56 29.55 -10.84
C HIS A 98 -23.08 29.44 -10.97
N ALA A 99 -23.85 29.56 -9.88
CA ALA A 99 -25.30 29.40 -9.92
C ALA A 99 -26.09 30.66 -10.36
N LEU A 100 -25.45 31.83 -10.49
CA LEU A 100 -26.14 33.09 -10.84
C LEU A 100 -25.79 33.66 -12.22
N GLY A 101 -25.13 32.90 -13.10
CA GLY A 101 -24.94 33.33 -14.50
C GLY A 101 -24.21 34.66 -14.68
N GLY A 102 -23.37 35.07 -13.71
CA GLY A 102 -22.52 36.24 -13.85
C GLY A 102 -21.39 35.95 -14.85
N PRO A 103 -21.04 36.89 -15.75
CA PRO A 103 -19.91 36.71 -16.64
C PRO A 103 -18.63 36.52 -15.82
N PRO A 104 -17.63 35.78 -16.34
CA PRO A 104 -16.34 35.64 -15.68
C PRO A 104 -15.76 37.04 -15.45
N VAL A 105 -15.59 37.41 -14.19
CA VAL A 105 -14.92 38.65 -13.82
C VAL A 105 -13.45 38.50 -14.20
N ASP A 106 -13.07 39.10 -15.33
CA ASP A 106 -11.67 39.22 -15.73
C ASP A 106 -10.94 40.08 -14.66
N PRO A 107 -9.92 39.53 -13.97
CA PRO A 107 -9.14 40.28 -12.98
C PRO A 107 -8.46 41.54 -13.54
N LEU A 108 -8.34 41.66 -14.87
CA LEU A 108 -7.71 42.80 -15.54
C LEU A 108 -8.65 44.00 -15.76
N ALA A 109 -9.96 43.85 -15.54
CA ALA A 109 -10.92 44.93 -15.77
C ALA A 109 -10.79 46.12 -14.78
N TYR A 110 -10.08 45.93 -13.66
CA TYR A 110 -9.90 46.96 -12.63
C TYR A 110 -8.89 48.06 -12.99
N TYR A 111 -8.19 47.97 -14.13
CA TYR A 111 -7.13 48.92 -14.50
C TYR A 111 -7.54 50.04 -15.47
N TYR A 112 -8.84 50.31 -15.68
CA TYR A 112 -9.25 51.48 -16.45
C TYR A 112 -9.87 52.56 -15.55
N VAL A 113 -9.04 53.53 -15.16
CA VAL A 113 -9.50 54.84 -14.67
C VAL A 113 -9.30 55.83 -15.83
N PRO A 114 -10.38 56.32 -16.47
CA PRO A 114 -10.25 57.43 -17.42
C PRO A 114 -9.93 58.71 -16.66
N LYS A 115 -9.08 59.54 -17.28
CA LYS A 115 -8.52 60.80 -16.77
C LYS A 115 -9.57 61.83 -16.37
#